data_AF-A0A142XFJ1-F1
#
_entry.id   AF-A0A142XFJ1-F1
#
_cell.length_a   1.000
_cell.length_b   1.000
_cell.length_c   1.000
_cell.angle_alpha   90.00
_cell.angle_beta   90.00
_cell.angle_gamma   90.00
#
_symmetry.space_group_name_H-M   'P 1'
#
loop_
_entity.id
_entity.type
_entity.pdbx_description
1 polymer ?
#
loop_
_entity_poly.entity_id
_entity_poly.type
_entity_poly.pdbx_seq_one_letter_code
_entity_poly.pdbx_strand_id
1 'polypeptide(L)'
;MRSPRRFGAFEQLEDRSLPSSFGVAWADPGHMTLSFVPDGTATPTGPSSLFASLTAAGTTTAWEREILRAFQTWAVNANINIGLVADGGQALGTVGAVQGDARFGDIRIAAAPISADEAAAASPFSWTGTTFAGDVTFSNAVPYRIGNVASAYDIFSVALHEAGHTLGLDHSTAPGSATNATYAYHAQLTASDIAALRALYGARLPDEFDLLGPNDTRATASAMVKDATVGAYVADGDLTTLGDVDGYKFKAGALTTITLQAKGLSLLQARVSVYDSTGKLVASAAAQDSFNNDITLNLALANGATYFIKVESATSDVFGIGSYRLTADPNNKAAKPLRTPPVLDAHTNDTLATALNLTTDKRLAIVGTGQFDVQYRGSIEDATDSDFYKIYSPATASGTATLNVVVWSTDGALNPRVRVFDARGNAIAFQVLANSAGIMSIAIPNAPADAKYIVQISARSPGGANNTGGYYFGADFNQSMTAAAQEIGGGALSSSATTSTATLVVTDGGIFQFALFSEALAAGAGGAKLTATDATGKVIFVLDAESGQPAVTAVQYLAAGAYTFKYVYHSVTGKTVAPIRYHLALLELTEGIGTYAPPLIAPPPPPAPTYSPTIYIAPSLPAPMGLWYFF
;
A
#
# COMPACT_ATOMS: atom_id res chain seq x y z
N MET A 1 38.17 38.45 -7.37
CA MET A 1 37.14 38.66 -6.34
C MET A 1 35.86 37.98 -6.82
N ARG A 2 35.48 36.85 -6.23
CA ARG A 2 34.21 36.17 -6.53
C ARG A 2 33.14 36.78 -5.63
N SER A 3 32.06 37.29 -6.23
CA SER A 3 30.89 37.82 -5.53
C SER A 3 30.10 36.66 -4.89
N PRO A 4 29.57 36.80 -3.67
CA PRO A 4 28.74 35.77 -3.05
C PRO A 4 27.36 35.75 -3.72
N ARG A 5 26.93 34.58 -4.21
CA ARG A 5 25.55 34.39 -4.65
C ARG A 5 24.65 34.40 -3.42
N ARG A 6 23.77 35.40 -3.32
CA ARG A 6 22.63 35.40 -2.39
C ARG A 6 21.57 34.46 -2.95
N PHE A 7 21.26 33.38 -2.23
CA PHE A 7 20.08 32.57 -2.47
C PHE A 7 18.89 33.24 -1.79
N GLY A 8 17.98 33.74 -2.62
CA GLY A 8 16.72 34.36 -2.24
C GLY A 8 15.67 34.00 -3.27
N ALA A 9 15.49 32.70 -3.51
CA ALA A 9 14.42 32.13 -4.30
C ALA A 9 13.94 30.88 -3.55
N PHE A 10 12.62 30.78 -3.37
CA PHE A 10 11.95 29.64 -2.75
C PHE A 10 12.21 28.40 -3.61
N GLU A 11 12.77 27.35 -3.00
CA GLU A 11 13.02 26.07 -3.66
C GLU A 11 11.79 25.19 -3.43
N GLN A 12 11.01 25.04 -4.49
CA GLN A 12 9.80 24.24 -4.54
C GLN A 12 10.21 22.76 -4.57
N LEU A 13 9.68 21.94 -3.67
CA LEU A 13 9.85 20.48 -3.73
C LEU A 13 9.11 19.93 -4.95
N GLU A 14 7.93 20.49 -5.31
CA GLU A 14 7.07 20.01 -6.41
C GLU A 14 6.08 21.07 -6.96
N ASP A 15 5.74 21.05 -8.27
CA ASP A 15 4.72 21.91 -8.92
C ASP A 15 3.50 21.10 -9.41
N ARG A 16 2.27 21.59 -9.13
CA ARG A 16 1.03 20.82 -9.34
C ARG A 16 0.29 21.25 -10.62
N SER A 17 -0.06 20.27 -11.45
CA SER A 17 -1.12 20.48 -12.45
C SER A 17 -2.15 19.35 -12.61
N LEU A 18 -2.02 18.16 -12.01
CA LEU A 18 -2.95 17.03 -12.20
C LEU A 18 -3.20 16.16 -10.92
N PRO A 19 -4.31 15.40 -10.83
CA PRO A 19 -4.79 14.79 -9.58
C PRO A 19 -4.22 13.39 -9.30
N SER A 20 -3.31 13.28 -8.32
CA SER A 20 -2.98 12.00 -7.64
C SER A 20 -4.02 11.63 -6.57
N SER A 21 -4.19 10.33 -6.26
CA SER A 21 -5.18 9.86 -5.28
C SER A 21 -4.60 9.79 -3.86
N PHE A 22 -4.78 10.84 -3.07
CA PHE A 22 -4.50 10.86 -1.63
C PHE A 22 -5.76 10.54 -0.79
N GLY A 23 -5.58 10.35 0.52
CA GLY A 23 -6.67 10.11 1.46
C GLY A 23 -7.18 8.66 1.50
N VAL A 24 -6.37 7.71 1.00
CA VAL A 24 -6.63 6.27 1.13
C VAL A 24 -5.61 5.68 2.09
N ALA A 25 -6.09 5.07 3.17
CA ALA A 25 -5.24 4.36 4.12
C ALA A 25 -4.71 3.05 3.52
N TRP A 26 -3.53 2.60 3.97
CA TRP A 26 -3.09 1.24 3.71
C TRP A 26 -4.10 0.21 4.22
N ALA A 27 -4.25 -0.90 3.50
CA ALA A 27 -5.25 -1.91 3.80
C ALA A 27 -5.00 -2.61 5.16
N ASP A 28 -3.75 -2.97 5.43
CA ASP A 28 -3.31 -3.63 6.68
C ASP A 28 -2.20 -2.79 7.35
N PRO A 29 -2.53 -1.61 7.91
CA PRO A 29 -1.53 -0.61 8.34
C PRO A 29 -0.71 -1.06 9.56
N GLY A 30 -1.18 -2.07 10.30
CA GLY A 30 -0.46 -2.67 11.43
C GLY A 30 0.68 -3.60 11.03
N HIS A 31 0.84 -3.90 9.74
CA HIS A 31 1.84 -4.84 9.23
C HIS A 31 2.57 -4.31 7.99
N MET A 32 2.67 -3.00 7.82
CA MET A 32 3.44 -2.44 6.69
C MET A 32 4.92 -2.79 6.83
N THR A 33 5.61 -2.92 5.70
CA THR A 33 7.03 -3.24 5.66
C THR A 33 7.79 -2.23 4.82
N LEU A 34 9.07 -2.04 5.13
CA LEU A 34 9.97 -1.17 4.38
C LEU A 34 11.22 -1.94 3.95
N SER A 35 11.73 -1.65 2.76
CA SER A 35 13.00 -2.18 2.27
C SER A 35 13.84 -1.12 1.54
N PHE A 36 15.16 -1.31 1.54
CA PHE A 36 16.10 -0.46 0.79
C PHE A 36 16.51 -1.14 -0.51
N VAL A 37 16.21 -0.48 -1.64
CA VAL A 37 16.39 -1.04 -2.99
C VAL A 37 17.87 -1.08 -3.35
N PRO A 38 18.42 -2.25 -3.75
CA PRO A 38 19.82 -2.37 -4.14
C PRO A 38 20.17 -1.50 -5.37
N ASP A 39 21.42 -1.05 -5.43
CA ASP A 39 21.92 -0.36 -6.62
C ASP A 39 21.84 -1.29 -7.86
N GLY A 40 21.47 -0.71 -9.00
CA GLY A 40 21.27 -1.43 -10.26
C GLY A 40 19.86 -1.98 -10.48
N THR A 41 19.01 -2.03 -9.45
CA THR A 41 17.60 -2.42 -9.61
C THR A 41 16.86 -1.43 -10.51
N ALA A 42 16.09 -1.93 -11.48
CA ALA A 42 15.38 -1.06 -12.41
C ALA A 42 14.26 -0.27 -11.71
N THR A 43 14.28 1.05 -11.85
CA THR A 43 13.19 1.96 -11.49
C THR A 43 12.56 2.53 -12.77
N PRO A 44 11.40 3.21 -12.69
CA PRO A 44 10.78 3.88 -13.82
C PRO A 44 11.69 4.84 -14.60
N THR A 45 12.61 5.52 -13.92
CA THR A 45 13.45 6.58 -14.50
C THR A 45 14.90 6.16 -14.74
N GLY A 46 15.31 4.98 -14.28
CA GLY A 46 16.66 4.46 -14.44
C GLY A 46 17.01 3.39 -13.42
N PRO A 47 18.21 2.78 -13.47
CA PRO A 47 18.65 1.90 -12.39
C PRO A 47 18.81 2.69 -11.08
N SER A 48 18.43 2.07 -9.96
CA SER A 48 18.63 2.63 -8.63
C SER A 48 20.12 2.85 -8.38
N SER A 49 20.44 3.96 -7.73
CA SER A 49 21.78 4.30 -7.24
C SER A 49 21.75 4.70 -5.77
N LEU A 50 20.76 4.22 -4.99
CA LEU A 50 20.52 4.62 -3.60
C LEU A 50 21.79 4.62 -2.74
N PHE A 51 22.50 3.50 -2.66
CA PHE A 51 23.65 3.33 -1.79
C PHE A 51 24.82 4.20 -2.29
N ALA A 52 25.06 4.24 -3.60
CA ALA A 52 26.05 5.12 -4.20
C ALA A 52 25.75 6.61 -3.96
N SER A 53 24.50 7.04 -4.12
CA SER A 53 24.07 8.44 -4.03
C SER A 53 24.13 8.97 -2.60
N LEU A 54 23.73 8.16 -1.61
CA LEU A 54 23.68 8.61 -0.21
C LEU A 54 24.99 8.44 0.57
N THR A 55 26.03 7.88 -0.05
CA THR A 55 27.37 7.75 0.58
C THR A 55 27.93 9.10 1.05
N ALA A 56 27.62 10.20 0.35
CA ALA A 56 28.10 11.52 0.73
C ALA A 56 27.41 12.08 2.00
N ALA A 57 26.27 11.51 2.41
CA ALA A 57 25.56 11.91 3.62
C ALA A 57 26.08 11.24 4.90
N GLY A 58 26.78 10.11 4.79
CA GLY A 58 27.32 9.38 5.94
C GLY A 58 27.55 7.89 5.63
N THR A 59 27.79 7.10 6.67
CA THR A 59 27.80 5.64 6.54
C THR A 59 26.41 5.12 6.18
N THR A 60 26.33 3.95 5.54
CA THR A 60 25.06 3.27 5.19
C THR A 60 24.09 3.22 6.36
N THR A 61 24.53 2.69 7.49
CA THR A 61 23.73 2.61 8.72
C THR A 61 23.25 3.97 9.22
N ALA A 62 24.02 5.06 9.02
CA ALA A 62 23.65 6.37 9.51
C ALA A 62 22.50 6.97 8.69
N TRP A 63 22.59 6.98 7.36
CA TRP A 63 21.52 7.54 6.54
C TRP A 63 20.28 6.64 6.49
N GLU A 64 20.44 5.31 6.51
CA GLU A 64 19.29 4.40 6.59
C GLU A 64 18.51 4.63 7.88
N ARG A 65 19.22 4.81 9.01
CA ARG A 65 18.60 5.14 10.29
C ARG A 65 17.79 6.43 10.23
N GLU A 66 18.25 7.47 9.53
CA GLU A 66 17.49 8.72 9.40
C GLU A 66 16.20 8.53 8.58
N ILE A 67 16.24 7.72 7.54
CA ILE A 67 15.04 7.35 6.77
C ILE A 67 14.08 6.56 7.66
N LEU A 68 14.56 5.52 8.36
CA LEU A 68 13.75 4.75 9.32
C LEU A 68 13.17 5.64 10.42
N ARG A 69 13.93 6.62 10.91
CA ARG A 69 13.49 7.57 11.94
C ARG A 69 12.36 8.45 11.41
N ALA A 70 12.39 8.84 10.15
CA ALA A 70 11.32 9.61 9.52
C ALA A 70 10.00 8.84 9.49
N PHE A 71 10.01 7.60 8.98
CA PHE A 71 8.83 6.74 8.98
C PHE A 71 8.33 6.43 10.40
N GLN A 72 9.25 6.14 11.33
CA GLN A 72 8.89 5.88 12.72
C GLN A 72 8.30 7.12 13.41
N THR A 73 8.72 8.33 13.05
CA THR A 73 8.16 9.58 13.59
C THR A 73 6.67 9.73 13.27
N TRP A 74 6.22 9.24 12.11
CA TRP A 74 4.79 9.10 11.81
C TRP A 74 4.16 7.93 12.59
N ALA A 75 4.79 6.75 12.57
CA ALA A 75 4.22 5.53 13.14
C ALA A 75 3.90 5.60 14.64
N VAL A 76 4.71 6.32 15.43
CA VAL A 76 4.45 6.49 16.88
C VAL A 76 3.18 7.30 17.17
N ASN A 77 2.60 7.99 16.17
CA ASN A 77 1.44 8.86 16.36
C ASN A 77 0.10 8.22 15.96
N ALA A 78 0.11 7.08 15.26
CA ALA A 78 -1.09 6.44 14.74
C ALA A 78 -1.06 4.91 14.90
N ASN A 79 -2.19 4.25 14.63
CA ASN A 79 -2.32 2.79 14.74
C ASN A 79 -1.69 2.06 13.54
N ILE A 80 -0.40 2.32 13.29
CA ILE A 80 0.37 1.78 12.17
C ILE A 80 1.69 1.19 12.69
N ASN A 81 2.19 0.17 12.01
CA ASN A 81 3.55 -0.32 12.22
C ASN A 81 4.26 -0.53 10.89
N ILE A 82 5.57 -0.26 10.91
CA ILE A 82 6.46 -0.47 9.77
C ILE A 82 7.57 -1.39 10.23
N GLY A 83 7.71 -2.56 9.62
CA GLY A 83 8.80 -3.50 9.88
C GLY A 83 9.83 -3.52 8.76
N LEU A 84 11.11 -3.61 9.09
CA LEU A 84 12.15 -3.72 8.06
C LEU A 84 12.21 -5.15 7.47
N VAL A 85 12.26 -5.24 6.14
CA VAL A 85 12.49 -6.48 5.39
C VAL A 85 13.60 -6.30 4.34
N ALA A 86 14.09 -7.41 3.79
CA ALA A 86 15.07 -7.37 2.71
C ALA A 86 14.39 -7.02 1.38
N ASP A 87 15.15 -6.36 0.50
CA ASP A 87 14.74 -6.13 -0.89
C ASP A 87 15.47 -7.09 -1.83
N GLY A 88 14.72 -7.85 -2.63
CA GLY A 88 15.25 -8.83 -3.58
C GLY A 88 15.76 -8.23 -4.89
N GLY A 89 15.66 -6.91 -5.08
CA GLY A 89 16.16 -6.20 -6.25
C GLY A 89 15.31 -6.34 -7.51
N GLN A 90 14.05 -6.77 -7.38
CA GLN A 90 13.10 -6.77 -8.50
C GLN A 90 12.78 -5.34 -8.93
N ALA A 91 12.49 -5.16 -10.22
CA ALA A 91 12.11 -3.85 -10.76
C ALA A 91 10.92 -3.24 -9.96
N LEU A 92 10.96 -1.93 -9.71
CA LEU A 92 9.84 -1.21 -9.11
C LEU A 92 8.59 -1.38 -9.98
N GLY A 93 7.44 -1.58 -9.33
CA GLY A 93 6.17 -1.88 -10.01
C GLY A 93 6.05 -3.28 -10.62
N THR A 94 6.96 -4.21 -10.32
CA THR A 94 6.79 -5.61 -10.75
C THR A 94 5.51 -6.20 -10.18
N VAL A 95 4.77 -7.00 -10.95
CA VAL A 95 3.55 -7.65 -10.47
C VAL A 95 3.84 -8.50 -9.24
N GLY A 96 3.01 -8.38 -8.22
CA GLY A 96 3.19 -8.98 -6.90
C GLY A 96 1.99 -8.78 -5.99
N ALA A 97 2.12 -9.25 -4.75
CA ALA A 97 1.15 -8.91 -3.72
C ALA A 97 1.20 -7.40 -3.47
N VAL A 98 0.05 -6.73 -3.43
CA VAL A 98 -0.04 -5.27 -3.23
C VAL A 98 0.59 -4.86 -1.90
N GLN A 99 0.38 -5.71 -0.89
CA GLN A 99 0.98 -5.59 0.42
C GLN A 99 1.34 -6.99 0.93
N GLY A 100 2.50 -7.11 1.58
CA GLY A 100 3.08 -8.33 2.12
C GLY A 100 3.78 -9.19 1.08
N ASP A 101 4.33 -8.60 0.01
CA ASP A 101 5.13 -9.35 -0.95
C ASP A 101 6.40 -9.89 -0.24
N ALA A 102 6.69 -11.18 -0.40
CA ALA A 102 7.83 -11.79 0.29
C ALA A 102 9.19 -11.37 -0.31
N ARG A 103 9.20 -10.73 -1.48
CA ARG A 103 10.42 -10.40 -2.23
C ARG A 103 10.99 -9.02 -1.89
N PHE A 104 10.16 -8.10 -1.39
CA PHE A 104 10.53 -6.71 -1.09
C PHE A 104 9.51 -6.10 -0.12
N GLY A 105 9.82 -4.95 0.47
CA GLY A 105 8.91 -4.24 1.39
C GLY A 105 7.73 -3.60 0.68
N ASP A 106 6.67 -3.34 1.44
CA ASP A 106 5.50 -2.57 0.99
C ASP A 106 5.90 -1.13 0.60
N ILE A 107 6.90 -0.59 1.29
CA ILE A 107 7.53 0.70 1.03
C ILE A 107 8.94 0.42 0.56
N ARG A 108 9.29 0.83 -0.66
CA ARG A 108 10.64 0.61 -1.21
C ARG A 108 11.35 1.92 -1.41
N ILE A 109 12.47 2.06 -0.72
CA ILE A 109 13.31 3.25 -0.82
C ILE A 109 14.33 3.04 -1.93
N ALA A 110 14.33 3.91 -2.94
CA ALA A 110 15.26 3.91 -4.06
C ALA A 110 15.89 5.30 -4.25
N ALA A 111 16.90 5.39 -5.13
CA ALA A 111 17.30 6.69 -5.68
C ALA A 111 17.56 6.55 -7.18
N ALA A 112 17.04 7.47 -7.98
CA ALA A 112 17.11 7.39 -9.43
C ALA A 112 17.17 8.82 -10.01
N PRO A 113 17.45 8.99 -11.32
CA PRO A 113 17.37 10.31 -11.94
C PRO A 113 15.90 10.70 -12.14
N ILE A 114 15.28 11.17 -11.06
CA ILE A 114 14.05 11.95 -11.15
C ILE A 114 14.41 13.38 -11.57
N SER A 115 13.42 14.28 -11.68
CA SER A 115 13.66 15.66 -12.10
C SER A 115 14.78 16.34 -11.31
N ALA A 116 15.50 17.27 -11.95
CA ALA A 116 16.54 18.05 -11.28
C ALA A 116 15.97 19.04 -10.24
N ASP A 117 14.67 19.35 -10.35
CA ASP A 117 13.96 20.29 -9.47
C ASP A 117 13.14 19.57 -8.38
N GLU A 118 13.32 18.26 -8.23
CA GLU A 118 12.59 17.41 -7.29
C GLU A 118 13.61 16.68 -6.38
N ALA A 119 13.40 16.73 -5.06
CA ALA A 119 14.30 16.07 -4.11
C ALA A 119 13.95 14.59 -3.95
N ALA A 120 12.68 14.24 -3.90
CA ALA A 120 12.21 12.87 -3.92
C ALA A 120 10.77 12.84 -4.46
N ALA A 121 10.28 11.66 -4.78
CA ALA A 121 8.91 11.42 -5.16
C ALA A 121 8.39 10.19 -4.42
N ALA A 122 7.12 10.18 -4.04
CA ALA A 122 6.48 9.05 -3.38
C ALA A 122 5.15 8.69 -4.05
N SER A 123 4.84 7.40 -4.08
CA SER A 123 3.54 6.92 -4.56
C SER A 123 2.66 6.51 -3.37
N PRO A 124 1.50 7.14 -3.15
CA PRO A 124 0.59 6.74 -2.09
C PRO A 124 -0.03 5.36 -2.37
N PHE A 125 -0.54 4.71 -1.32
CA PHE A 125 -1.46 3.60 -1.53
C PHE A 125 -2.73 4.07 -2.25
N SER A 126 -3.23 3.24 -3.17
CA SER A 126 -4.49 3.54 -3.87
C SER A 126 -5.27 2.26 -4.14
N TRP A 127 -6.57 2.43 -4.42
CA TRP A 127 -7.46 1.32 -4.77
C TRP A 127 -7.11 0.62 -6.08
N THR A 128 -6.16 1.13 -6.86
CA THR A 128 -5.61 0.41 -8.01
C THR A 128 -4.76 -0.80 -7.61
N GLY A 129 -4.25 -0.80 -6.37
CA GLY A 129 -3.52 -1.90 -5.76
C GLY A 129 -2.33 -2.36 -6.58
N THR A 130 -1.29 -1.53 -6.61
CA THR A 130 -0.07 -1.78 -7.37
C THR A 130 1.10 -1.88 -6.40
N THR A 131 2.17 -2.54 -6.83
CA THR A 131 3.45 -2.58 -6.10
C THR A 131 4.30 -1.32 -6.29
N PHE A 132 3.80 -0.30 -7.01
CA PHE A 132 4.36 1.04 -6.93
C PHE A 132 3.86 1.78 -5.68
N ALA A 133 2.75 1.36 -5.08
CA ALA A 133 2.29 1.95 -3.82
C ALA A 133 3.40 1.84 -2.78
N GLY A 134 3.70 2.94 -2.11
CA GLY A 134 4.75 3.05 -1.10
C GLY A 134 6.17 3.22 -1.64
N ASP A 135 6.41 3.14 -2.94
CA ASP A 135 7.73 3.43 -3.49
C ASP A 135 8.10 4.89 -3.22
N VAL A 136 9.31 5.10 -2.69
CA VAL A 136 9.93 6.42 -2.50
C VAL A 136 11.22 6.45 -3.30
N THR A 137 11.34 7.41 -4.22
CA THR A 137 12.53 7.57 -5.04
C THR A 137 13.19 8.91 -4.74
N PHE A 138 14.37 8.87 -4.12
CA PHE A 138 15.23 10.04 -3.97
C PHE A 138 15.84 10.44 -5.32
N SER A 139 16.00 11.74 -5.56
CA SER A 139 16.73 12.24 -6.71
C SER A 139 18.21 11.99 -6.56
N ASN A 140 18.85 11.34 -7.54
CA ASN A 140 20.31 11.26 -7.56
C ASN A 140 21.00 12.51 -8.14
N ALA A 141 20.23 13.55 -8.50
CA ALA A 141 20.73 14.80 -9.07
C ALA A 141 21.03 15.88 -8.02
N VAL A 142 20.52 15.74 -6.78
CA VAL A 142 20.71 16.71 -5.70
C VAL A 142 21.54 16.14 -4.54
N PRO A 143 22.29 16.99 -3.80
CA PRO A 143 23.09 16.54 -2.68
C PRO A 143 22.26 16.37 -1.39
N TYR A 144 22.45 15.25 -0.70
CA TYR A 144 21.90 15.03 0.64
C TYR A 144 22.96 15.02 1.74
N ARG A 145 22.57 15.46 2.93
CA ARG A 145 23.36 15.38 4.16
C ARG A 145 22.45 15.01 5.33
N ILE A 146 23.06 14.59 6.43
CA ILE A 146 22.36 14.49 7.72
C ILE A 146 22.52 15.84 8.44
N GLY A 147 21.42 16.44 8.84
CA GLY A 147 21.35 17.73 9.51
C GLY A 147 21.19 18.92 8.57
N ASN A 148 20.89 20.08 9.16
CA ASN A 148 20.63 21.33 8.44
C ASN A 148 21.93 21.93 7.86
N VAL A 149 22.25 21.57 6.62
CA VAL A 149 23.43 22.06 5.88
C VAL A 149 22.95 22.91 4.69
N ALA A 150 23.41 24.15 4.61
CA ALA A 150 22.90 25.15 3.65
C ALA A 150 23.06 24.81 2.14
N SER A 151 23.77 23.74 1.79
CA SER A 151 24.04 23.33 0.40
C SER A 151 23.57 21.91 0.10
N ALA A 152 22.68 21.36 0.93
CA ALA A 152 22.19 20.00 0.78
C ALA A 152 20.81 19.83 1.45
N TYR A 153 20.04 18.89 0.94
CA TYR A 153 18.81 18.44 1.56
C TYR A 153 19.12 17.56 2.78
N ASP A 154 18.38 17.76 3.86
CA ASP A 154 18.45 16.88 5.04
C ASP A 154 17.68 15.59 4.75
N ILE A 155 18.34 14.44 4.88
CA ILE A 155 17.75 13.12 4.58
C ILE A 155 16.50 12.87 5.40
N PHE A 156 16.53 13.19 6.70
CA PHE A 156 15.36 12.99 7.55
C PHE A 156 14.20 13.87 7.11
N SER A 157 14.43 15.14 6.80
CA SER A 157 13.39 16.09 6.37
C SER A 157 12.72 15.64 5.08
N VAL A 158 13.50 15.22 4.07
CA VAL A 158 12.96 14.68 2.81
C VAL A 158 12.21 13.37 3.07
N ALA A 159 12.82 12.42 3.78
CA ALA A 159 12.14 11.16 4.11
C ALA A 159 10.87 11.36 4.94
N LEU A 160 10.80 12.40 5.79
CA LEU A 160 9.63 12.71 6.61
C LEU A 160 8.49 13.24 5.74
N HIS A 161 8.81 14.03 4.72
CA HIS A 161 7.88 14.49 3.70
C HIS A 161 7.31 13.29 2.92
N GLU A 162 8.19 12.47 2.32
CA GLU A 162 7.80 11.32 1.50
C GLU A 162 7.06 10.23 2.30
N ALA A 163 7.40 10.05 3.57
CA ALA A 163 6.66 9.16 4.45
C ALA A 163 5.21 9.62 4.64
N GLY A 164 4.94 10.93 4.67
CA GLY A 164 3.59 11.47 4.70
C GLY A 164 2.80 11.09 3.45
N HIS A 165 3.38 11.26 2.26
CA HIS A 165 2.77 10.85 0.99
C HIS A 165 2.56 9.35 0.88
N THR A 166 3.55 8.55 1.29
CA THR A 166 3.45 7.09 1.38
C THR A 166 2.27 6.65 2.26
N LEU A 167 2.03 7.38 3.36
CA LEU A 167 0.90 7.15 4.27
C LEU A 167 -0.42 7.76 3.75
N GLY A 168 -0.45 8.35 2.56
CA GLY A 168 -1.66 8.84 1.90
C GLY A 168 -2.02 10.28 2.25
N LEU A 169 -1.12 11.07 2.84
CA LEU A 169 -1.33 12.50 3.08
C LEU A 169 -0.97 13.32 1.85
N ASP A 170 -1.84 14.24 1.43
CA ASP A 170 -1.51 15.23 0.39
C ASP A 170 -0.63 16.35 0.97
N HIS A 171 -0.11 17.18 0.07
CA HIS A 171 0.55 18.42 0.37
C HIS A 171 -0.27 19.32 1.29
N SER A 172 0.38 19.86 2.31
CA SER A 172 -0.23 20.73 3.30
C SER A 172 0.30 22.16 3.20
N THR A 173 -0.62 23.11 3.16
CA THR A 173 -0.29 24.55 3.26
C THR A 173 -0.20 25.04 4.70
N ALA A 174 -0.39 24.16 5.69
CA ALA A 174 -0.26 24.52 7.10
C ALA A 174 1.18 25.00 7.40
N PRO A 175 1.36 26.09 8.15
CA PRO A 175 2.70 26.58 8.48
C PRO A 175 3.55 25.53 9.20
N GLY A 176 4.71 25.19 8.62
CA GLY A 176 5.67 24.25 9.19
C GLY A 176 5.32 22.77 9.02
N SER A 177 4.25 22.44 8.29
CA SER A 177 3.88 21.05 7.95
C SER A 177 5.04 20.31 7.32
N ALA A 178 5.26 19.05 7.68
CA ALA A 178 6.29 18.21 7.07
C ALA A 178 5.97 17.88 5.60
N THR A 179 4.69 17.82 5.22
CA THR A 179 4.23 17.61 3.83
C THR A 179 4.02 18.93 3.08
N ASN A 180 4.75 20.00 3.41
CA ASN A 180 4.67 21.23 2.63
C ASN A 180 5.46 21.13 1.33
N ALA A 181 4.90 21.60 0.21
CA ALA A 181 5.52 21.51 -1.12
C ALA A 181 6.77 22.38 -1.26
N THR A 182 7.14 23.18 -0.26
CA THR A 182 8.38 23.96 -0.25
C THR A 182 9.28 23.39 0.83
N TYR A 183 10.53 23.13 0.47
CA TYR A 183 11.47 22.51 1.39
C TYR A 183 11.72 23.38 2.62
N ALA A 184 11.65 22.76 3.78
CA ALA A 184 12.17 23.28 5.03
C ALA A 184 12.88 22.17 5.80
N TYR A 185 13.80 22.57 6.69
CA TYR A 185 14.39 21.64 7.63
C TYR A 185 13.38 21.27 8.73
N HIS A 186 13.13 19.99 8.94
CA HIS A 186 12.21 19.47 9.93
C HIS A 186 12.94 18.57 10.94
N ALA A 187 12.55 18.69 12.22
CA ALA A 187 13.00 17.79 13.28
C ALA A 187 11.85 16.94 13.87
N GLN A 188 10.61 17.33 13.59
CA GLN A 188 9.39 16.75 14.16
C GLN A 188 8.18 17.09 13.29
N LEU A 189 7.06 16.40 13.54
CA LEU A 189 5.76 16.69 12.96
C LEU A 189 5.07 17.86 13.69
N THR A 190 4.21 18.57 12.96
CA THR A 190 3.29 19.55 13.56
C THR A 190 2.04 18.87 14.11
N ALA A 191 1.27 19.58 14.94
CA ALA A 191 -0.03 19.09 15.40
C ALA A 191 -1.03 18.87 14.24
N SER A 192 -0.95 19.67 13.17
CA SER A 192 -1.75 19.48 11.96
C SER A 192 -1.36 18.21 11.19
N ASP A 193 -0.06 17.91 11.09
CA ASP A 193 0.41 16.66 10.47
C ASP A 193 -0.14 15.44 11.24
N ILE A 194 -0.02 15.46 12.58
CA ILE A 194 -0.52 14.38 13.45
C ILE A 194 -2.04 14.24 13.34
N ALA A 195 -2.78 15.35 13.28
CA ALA A 195 -4.24 15.31 13.14
C ALA A 195 -4.65 14.74 11.77
N ALA A 196 -3.95 15.10 10.69
CA ALA A 196 -4.21 14.57 9.36
C ALA A 196 -3.89 13.06 9.29
N LEU A 197 -2.77 12.62 9.86
CA LEU A 197 -2.44 11.20 9.98
C LEU A 197 -3.52 10.42 10.74
N ARG A 198 -3.93 10.91 11.91
CA ARG A 198 -4.94 10.24 12.75
C ARG A 198 -6.34 10.26 12.14
N ALA A 199 -6.64 11.19 11.24
CA ALA A 199 -7.87 11.15 10.47
C ALA A 199 -7.92 9.93 9.52
N LEU A 200 -6.76 9.47 9.03
CA LEU A 200 -6.65 8.27 8.20
C LEU A 200 -6.48 6.99 9.02
N TYR A 201 -5.64 7.00 10.05
CA TYR A 201 -5.17 5.78 10.74
C TYR A 201 -5.63 5.63 12.20
N GLY A 202 -6.38 6.61 12.72
CA GLY A 202 -6.65 6.68 14.16
C GLY A 202 -5.40 6.96 14.99
N ALA A 203 -5.60 7.14 16.31
CA ALA A 203 -4.49 7.20 17.25
C ALA A 203 -3.95 5.79 17.52
N ARG A 204 -2.65 5.69 17.83
CA ARG A 204 -2.06 4.44 18.33
C ARG A 204 -2.80 3.98 19.58
N LEU A 205 -3.16 2.69 19.63
CA LEU A 205 -3.94 2.11 20.72
C LEU A 205 -3.07 1.21 21.60
N PRO A 206 -3.36 1.14 22.91
CA PRO A 206 -2.82 0.09 23.77
C PRO A 206 -3.19 -1.30 23.24
N ASP A 207 -2.34 -2.28 23.56
CA ASP A 207 -2.60 -3.67 23.19
C ASP A 207 -3.74 -4.30 24.00
N GLU A 208 -4.11 -5.53 23.64
CA GLU A 208 -5.23 -6.23 24.28
C GLU A 208 -5.02 -6.48 25.78
N PHE A 209 -3.77 -6.57 26.25
CA PHE A 209 -3.44 -6.81 27.63
C PHE A 209 -3.66 -5.55 28.46
N ASP A 210 -3.23 -4.40 27.97
CA ASP A 210 -3.44 -3.10 28.61
C ASP A 210 -4.91 -2.67 28.64
N LEU A 211 -5.66 -3.03 27.59
CA LEU A 211 -7.10 -2.78 27.55
C LEU A 211 -7.88 -3.58 28.61
N LEU A 212 -7.36 -4.74 29.04
CA LEU A 212 -7.95 -5.52 30.13
C LEU A 212 -7.56 -4.98 31.52
N GLY A 213 -6.40 -4.32 31.63
CA GLY A 213 -5.94 -3.61 32.80
C GLY A 213 -4.42 -3.39 32.81
N PRO A 214 -3.89 -2.52 33.68
CA PRO A 214 -2.45 -2.21 33.70
C PRO A 214 -1.62 -3.47 33.95
N ASN A 215 -0.61 -3.73 33.11
CA ASN A 215 0.17 -4.96 33.16
C ASN A 215 1.65 -4.71 33.56
N ASP A 216 2.00 -3.45 33.82
CA ASP A 216 3.36 -2.86 33.85
C ASP A 216 4.25 -3.31 35.02
N THR A 217 3.71 -4.13 35.91
CA THR A 217 4.40 -4.58 37.12
C THR A 217 4.35 -6.10 37.23
N ARG A 218 5.31 -6.69 37.93
CA ARG A 218 5.29 -8.12 38.22
C ARG A 218 4.01 -8.60 38.94
N ALA A 219 3.39 -7.73 39.74
CA ALA A 219 2.17 -8.06 40.46
C ALA A 219 0.94 -8.09 39.54
N THR A 220 0.93 -7.24 38.51
CA THR A 220 -0.17 -7.09 37.56
C THR A 220 0.05 -7.83 36.24
N ALA A 221 1.23 -8.42 36.04
CA ALA A 221 1.62 -9.13 34.83
C ALA A 221 0.53 -10.07 34.28
N SER A 222 0.25 -9.90 32.99
CA SER A 222 -0.76 -10.62 32.22
C SER A 222 -0.38 -12.08 32.03
N ALA A 223 -1.34 -12.99 32.17
CA ALA A 223 -1.09 -14.40 31.93
C ALA A 223 -1.08 -14.68 30.42
N MET A 224 0.03 -15.17 29.89
CA MET A 224 0.09 -15.53 28.47
C MET A 224 -0.77 -16.78 28.20
N VAL A 225 -1.39 -16.83 27.02
CA VAL A 225 -2.20 -17.95 26.57
C VAL A 225 -1.35 -18.94 25.78
N LYS A 226 -1.55 -20.24 26.02
CA LYS A 226 -0.89 -21.29 25.26
C LYS A 226 -1.62 -21.49 23.94
N ASP A 227 -0.96 -21.17 22.83
CA ASP A 227 -1.45 -21.42 21.48
C ASP A 227 -1.44 -22.95 21.23
N ALA A 228 -2.61 -23.51 20.91
CA ALA A 228 -2.79 -24.95 20.75
C ALA A 228 -2.08 -25.52 19.50
N THR A 229 -1.87 -24.69 18.48
CA THR A 229 -1.26 -25.07 17.21
C THR A 229 0.24 -25.21 17.35
N VAL A 230 0.90 -24.24 17.98
CA VAL A 230 2.37 -24.29 18.19
C VAL A 230 2.76 -24.97 19.51
N GLY A 231 1.88 -24.93 20.52
CA GLY A 231 2.13 -25.48 21.85
C GLY A 231 3.03 -24.60 22.73
N ALA A 232 3.12 -23.30 22.41
CA ALA A 232 3.89 -22.28 23.11
C ALA A 232 2.97 -21.19 23.68
N TYR A 233 3.45 -20.42 24.65
CA TYR A 233 2.74 -19.23 25.10
C TYR A 233 3.02 -18.07 24.16
N VAL A 234 1.98 -17.36 23.73
CA VAL A 234 2.11 -16.22 22.80
C VAL A 234 1.38 -15.01 23.37
N ALA A 235 1.97 -13.83 23.17
CA ALA A 235 1.35 -12.53 23.42
C ALA A 235 1.76 -11.58 22.29
N ASP A 236 0.77 -10.92 21.68
CA ASP A 236 0.97 -9.83 20.74
C ASP A 236 0.81 -8.52 21.51
N GLY A 237 1.91 -7.81 21.69
CA GLY A 237 1.96 -6.62 22.54
C GLY A 237 2.39 -5.38 21.77
N ASP A 238 2.17 -4.22 22.37
CA ASP A 238 2.53 -2.92 21.82
C ASP A 238 3.08 -2.00 22.90
N LEU A 239 4.37 -1.66 22.81
CA LEU A 239 4.88 -0.54 23.60
C LEU A 239 4.34 0.75 22.99
N THR A 240 3.22 1.23 23.54
CA THR A 240 2.40 2.31 23.00
C THR A 240 3.05 3.67 23.22
N THR A 241 3.84 3.80 24.28
CA THR A 241 4.59 5.01 24.63
C THR A 241 6.02 4.67 25.08
N LEU A 242 6.91 5.66 25.15
CA LEU A 242 8.28 5.43 25.65
C LEU A 242 8.37 5.00 27.11
N GLY A 243 7.34 5.33 27.91
CA GLY A 243 7.26 4.95 29.32
C GLY A 243 6.56 3.60 29.52
N ASP A 244 6.08 3.00 28.43
CA ASP A 244 5.31 1.78 28.48
C ASP A 244 6.18 0.58 28.86
N VAL A 245 5.60 -0.32 29.62
CA VAL A 245 6.23 -1.54 30.12
C VAL A 245 5.18 -2.62 30.08
N ASP A 246 5.50 -3.72 29.40
CA ASP A 246 4.64 -4.89 29.41
C ASP A 246 5.15 -5.99 30.34
N GLY A 247 4.30 -6.43 31.26
CA GLY A 247 4.52 -7.54 32.16
C GLY A 247 3.71 -8.77 31.77
N TYR A 248 4.39 -9.89 31.54
CA TYR A 248 3.78 -11.19 31.27
C TYR A 248 4.18 -12.26 32.29
N LYS A 249 3.35 -13.29 32.45
CA LYS A 249 3.67 -14.50 33.23
C LYS A 249 3.25 -15.77 32.50
N PHE A 250 4.06 -16.81 32.64
CA PHE A 250 3.83 -18.11 32.02
C PHE A 250 4.36 -19.26 32.91
N LYS A 251 3.98 -20.50 32.58
CA LYS A 251 4.52 -21.71 33.23
C LYS A 251 5.65 -22.30 32.38
N ALA A 252 6.86 -22.34 32.93
CA ALA A 252 8.05 -22.75 32.19
C ALA A 252 8.18 -24.26 32.02
N GLY A 253 8.83 -24.66 30.91
CA GLY A 253 9.43 -25.98 30.75
C GLY A 253 10.88 -25.98 31.26
N ALA A 254 11.48 -27.16 31.44
CA ALA A 254 12.87 -27.29 31.89
C ALA A 254 13.86 -26.54 30.98
N LEU A 255 13.61 -26.58 29.68
CA LEU A 255 14.23 -25.73 28.68
C LEU A 255 13.15 -24.84 28.11
N THR A 256 13.34 -23.53 28.17
CA THR A 256 12.39 -22.57 27.61
C THR A 256 13.15 -21.57 26.75
N THR A 257 12.65 -21.35 25.54
CA THR A 257 13.11 -20.30 24.65
C THR A 257 12.13 -19.13 24.70
N ILE A 258 12.62 -17.95 25.06
CA ILE A 258 11.84 -16.71 24.98
C ILE A 258 12.30 -15.97 23.74
N THR A 259 11.36 -15.68 22.85
CA THR A 259 11.61 -14.92 21.62
C THR A 259 10.70 -13.70 21.59
N LEU A 260 11.27 -12.53 21.37
CA LEU A 260 10.54 -11.34 20.97
C LEU A 260 10.81 -11.11 19.48
N GLN A 261 9.74 -11.08 18.69
CA GLN A 261 9.77 -10.82 17.26
C GLN A 261 9.28 -9.39 16.99
N ALA A 262 10.14 -8.56 16.44
CA ALA A 262 9.80 -7.22 15.94
C ALA A 262 10.22 -7.06 14.47
N LYS A 263 11.18 -7.86 13.98
CA LYS A 263 11.64 -7.83 12.60
C LYS A 263 10.50 -8.12 11.63
N GLY A 264 10.32 -7.24 10.65
CA GLY A 264 9.21 -7.33 9.68
C GLY A 264 7.83 -7.02 10.26
N LEU A 265 7.72 -6.63 11.54
CA LEU A 265 6.50 -6.13 12.18
C LEU A 265 6.62 -4.63 12.51
N SER A 266 7.68 -4.23 13.22
CA SER A 266 7.92 -2.87 13.67
C SER A 266 9.41 -2.52 13.67
N LEU A 267 9.74 -1.24 13.83
CA LEU A 267 11.13 -0.77 14.04
C LEU A 267 11.53 -0.76 15.53
N LEU A 268 10.72 -1.38 16.41
CA LEU A 268 10.90 -1.38 17.85
C LEU A 268 12.30 -1.88 18.23
N GLN A 269 12.94 -1.18 19.17
CA GLN A 269 14.15 -1.61 19.85
C GLN A 269 13.82 -1.89 21.32
N ALA A 270 13.37 -3.12 21.61
CA ALA A 270 12.93 -3.53 22.94
C ALA A 270 14.07 -4.07 23.82
N ARG A 271 13.81 -4.15 25.11
CA ARG A 271 14.54 -4.94 26.11
C ARG A 271 13.60 -5.97 26.70
N VAL A 272 14.06 -7.21 26.78
CA VAL A 272 13.35 -8.33 27.43
C VAL A 272 14.12 -8.73 28.67
N SER A 273 13.44 -8.80 29.81
CA SER A 273 14.00 -9.25 31.08
C SER A 273 13.11 -10.34 31.71
N VAL A 274 13.71 -11.45 32.11
CA VAL A 274 13.00 -12.60 32.70
C VAL A 274 13.31 -12.69 34.19
N TYR A 275 12.28 -12.80 35.02
CA TYR A 275 12.37 -12.86 36.48
C TYR A 275 11.73 -14.14 37.02
N ASP A 276 12.27 -14.64 38.13
CA ASP A 276 11.64 -15.72 38.89
C ASP A 276 10.50 -15.21 39.81
N SER A 277 9.86 -16.14 40.53
CA SER A 277 8.78 -15.82 41.47
C SER A 277 9.19 -14.97 42.67
N THR A 278 10.47 -14.85 42.97
CA THR A 278 10.99 -13.96 44.03
C THR A 278 11.28 -12.55 43.51
N GLY A 279 11.33 -12.37 42.18
CA GLY A 279 11.66 -11.11 41.53
C GLY A 279 13.15 -10.99 41.21
N LYS A 280 13.90 -12.09 41.32
CA LYS A 280 15.31 -12.13 40.91
C LYS A 280 15.38 -12.21 39.39
N LEU A 281 16.22 -11.35 38.80
CA LEU A 281 16.52 -11.39 37.38
C LEU A 281 17.24 -12.71 37.03
N VAL A 282 16.69 -13.42 36.04
CA VAL A 282 17.23 -14.67 35.50
C VAL A 282 18.08 -14.39 34.28
N ALA A 283 17.54 -13.61 33.34
CA ALA A 283 18.21 -13.24 32.09
C ALA A 283 17.64 -11.93 31.54
N SER A 284 18.43 -11.23 30.73
CA SER A 284 17.98 -10.06 29.98
C SER A 284 18.76 -9.90 28.69
N ALA A 285 18.11 -9.37 27.66
CA ALA A 285 18.73 -8.95 26.40
C ALA A 285 17.98 -7.73 25.85
N ALA A 286 18.61 -7.00 24.95
CA ALA A 286 18.02 -5.88 24.24
C ALA A 286 18.30 -6.01 22.74
N ALA A 287 17.41 -5.44 21.92
CA ALA A 287 17.63 -5.27 20.49
C ALA A 287 18.92 -4.48 20.25
N GLN A 288 19.65 -4.83 19.19
CA GLN A 288 20.88 -4.13 18.83
C GLN A 288 20.58 -2.82 18.10
N ASP A 289 19.68 -2.89 17.13
CA ASP A 289 19.18 -1.80 16.29
C ASP A 289 17.89 -2.28 15.58
N SER A 290 17.26 -1.42 14.77
CA SER A 290 16.05 -1.77 14.02
C SER A 290 16.27 -2.74 12.84
N PHE A 291 17.52 -3.07 12.48
CA PHE A 291 17.84 -4.12 11.51
C PHE A 291 17.95 -5.50 12.16
N ASN A 292 18.26 -5.52 13.46
CA ASN A 292 18.46 -6.69 14.29
C ASN A 292 17.69 -6.54 15.61
N ASN A 293 16.36 -6.45 15.51
CA ASN A 293 15.48 -6.16 16.63
C ASN A 293 14.70 -7.37 17.19
N ASP A 294 14.91 -8.56 16.65
CA ASP A 294 14.47 -9.79 17.31
C ASP A 294 15.39 -10.13 18.48
N ILE A 295 14.81 -10.64 19.57
CA ILE A 295 15.55 -11.07 20.77
C ILE A 295 15.25 -12.53 21.03
N THR A 296 16.28 -13.33 21.34
CA THR A 296 16.12 -14.73 21.74
C THR A 296 16.92 -15.02 23.00
N LEU A 297 16.26 -15.59 24.02
CA LEU A 297 16.85 -16.06 25.27
C LEU A 297 16.60 -17.56 25.42
N ASN A 298 17.66 -18.36 25.46
CA ASN A 298 17.59 -19.80 25.71
C ASN A 298 17.87 -20.06 27.20
N LEU A 299 16.87 -20.55 27.93
CA LEU A 299 16.90 -20.59 29.39
C LEU A 299 16.70 -22.02 29.92
N ALA A 300 17.49 -22.37 30.94
CA ALA A 300 17.24 -23.54 31.78
C ALA A 300 16.43 -23.10 33.02
N LEU A 301 15.15 -23.47 33.07
CA LEU A 301 14.20 -23.01 34.07
C LEU A 301 13.65 -24.18 34.90
N ALA A 302 13.10 -23.88 36.09
CA ALA A 302 12.44 -24.89 36.89
C ALA A 302 11.11 -25.31 36.23
N ASN A 303 10.99 -26.58 35.86
CA ASN A 303 9.81 -27.10 35.16
C ASN A 303 8.52 -26.90 35.97
N GLY A 304 7.49 -26.34 35.34
CA GLY A 304 6.19 -26.03 35.96
C GLY A 304 6.18 -24.81 36.88
N ALA A 305 7.33 -24.18 37.14
CA ALA A 305 7.39 -22.94 37.91
C ALA A 305 6.87 -21.76 37.07
N THR A 306 6.37 -20.73 37.76
CA THR A 306 5.95 -19.48 37.12
C THR A 306 7.14 -18.53 37.00
N TYR A 307 7.34 -18.00 35.80
CA TYR A 307 8.29 -16.94 35.50
C TYR A 307 7.57 -15.73 34.93
N PHE A 308 8.23 -14.58 35.04
CA PHE A 308 7.71 -13.29 34.60
C PHE A 308 8.62 -12.73 33.52
N ILE A 309 8.04 -12.14 32.50
CA ILE A 309 8.75 -11.46 31.42
C ILE A 309 8.37 -9.99 31.50
N LYS A 310 9.36 -9.11 31.47
CA LYS A 310 9.18 -7.68 31.32
C LYS A 310 9.69 -7.28 29.94
N VAL A 311 8.87 -6.61 29.16
CA VAL A 311 9.23 -5.96 27.90
C VAL A 311 9.18 -4.45 28.12
N GLU A 312 10.22 -3.74 27.72
CA GLU A 312 10.30 -2.28 27.85
C GLU A 312 11.16 -1.69 26.74
N SER A 313 11.13 -0.38 26.54
CA SER A 313 12.02 0.26 25.57
C SER A 313 13.50 0.07 25.92
N ALA A 314 14.34 -0.22 24.91
CA ALA A 314 15.80 -0.18 25.04
C ALA A 314 16.40 1.19 24.70
N THR A 315 15.61 2.12 24.15
CA THR A 315 16.04 3.46 23.72
C THR A 315 15.18 4.57 24.36
N SER A 316 15.57 5.82 24.14
CA SER A 316 14.81 7.01 24.58
C SER A 316 14.26 7.83 23.41
N ASP A 317 14.29 7.29 22.20
CA ASP A 317 13.85 7.92 20.96
C ASP A 317 12.66 7.15 20.35
N VAL A 318 12.18 7.58 19.19
CA VAL A 318 10.99 7.02 18.53
C VAL A 318 11.05 5.50 18.27
N PHE A 319 12.24 4.88 18.30
CA PHE A 319 12.40 3.44 18.15
C PHE A 319 12.07 2.65 19.43
N GLY A 320 11.79 3.33 20.55
CA GLY A 320 11.34 2.70 21.79
C GLY A 320 9.84 2.34 21.81
N ILE A 321 9.12 2.68 20.75
CA ILE A 321 7.67 2.48 20.58
C ILE A 321 7.48 1.54 19.39
N GLY A 322 6.63 0.53 19.51
CA GLY A 322 6.36 -0.43 18.42
C GLY A 322 5.64 -1.68 18.90
N SER A 323 4.96 -2.36 17.98
CA SER A 323 4.38 -3.69 18.26
C SER A 323 5.44 -4.79 18.23
N TYR A 324 5.19 -5.87 18.94
CA TYR A 324 6.02 -7.07 18.94
C TYR A 324 5.18 -8.33 19.18
N ARG A 325 5.71 -9.49 18.81
CA ARG A 325 5.19 -10.80 19.22
C ARG A 325 6.15 -11.44 20.20
N LEU A 326 5.67 -11.70 21.41
CA LEU A 326 6.40 -12.44 22.44
C LEU A 326 5.96 -13.91 22.44
N THR A 327 6.93 -14.82 22.31
CA THR A 327 6.73 -16.26 22.42
C THR A 327 7.57 -16.82 23.56
N ALA A 328 6.94 -17.56 24.48
CA ALA A 328 7.62 -18.40 25.45
C ALA A 328 7.37 -19.86 25.13
N ASP A 329 8.36 -20.52 24.54
CA ASP A 329 8.27 -21.90 24.09
C ASP A 329 8.99 -22.87 25.05
N PRO A 330 8.26 -23.70 25.80
CA PRO A 330 8.84 -24.70 26.70
C PRO A 330 9.44 -25.93 25.99
N ASN A 331 9.39 -26.01 24.66
CA ASN A 331 9.86 -27.14 23.86
C ASN A 331 10.85 -26.73 22.74
N ASN A 332 11.21 -25.44 22.65
CA ASN A 332 12.17 -24.92 21.66
C ASN A 332 11.77 -25.22 20.19
N LYS A 333 10.51 -25.01 19.84
CA LYS A 333 10.01 -25.02 18.45
C LYS A 333 10.15 -23.62 17.83
N ALA A 334 9.89 -23.53 16.52
CA ALA A 334 9.93 -22.27 15.79
C ALA A 334 8.81 -21.32 16.25
N ALA A 335 9.12 -20.02 16.28
CA ALA A 335 8.15 -18.98 16.58
C ALA A 335 7.03 -18.92 15.53
N LYS A 336 5.84 -18.49 15.94
CA LYS A 336 4.67 -18.36 15.07
C LYS A 336 4.92 -17.28 14.01
N PRO A 337 4.59 -17.49 12.72
CA PRO A 337 4.69 -16.46 11.69
C PRO A 337 3.90 -15.21 12.07
N LEU A 338 4.47 -14.01 11.87
CA LEU A 338 3.85 -12.73 12.24
C LEU A 338 2.50 -12.51 11.54
N ARG A 339 2.43 -12.83 10.24
CA ARG A 339 1.19 -12.77 9.46
C ARG A 339 0.45 -14.10 9.50
N THR A 340 -0.87 -14.04 9.60
CA THR A 340 -1.74 -15.23 9.53
C THR A 340 -1.76 -15.76 8.09
N PRO A 341 -1.61 -17.08 7.89
CA PRO A 341 -1.77 -17.67 6.57
C PRO A 341 -3.23 -17.51 6.09
N PRO A 342 -3.47 -17.56 4.77
CA PRO A 342 -4.81 -17.68 4.21
C PRO A 342 -5.58 -18.86 4.83
N VAL A 343 -6.84 -18.61 5.17
CA VAL A 343 -7.74 -19.66 5.71
C VAL A 343 -8.11 -20.60 4.57
N LEU A 344 -7.94 -21.90 4.83
CA LEU A 344 -8.51 -22.96 3.99
C LEU A 344 -9.89 -23.28 4.54
N ASP A 345 -10.92 -23.07 3.74
CA ASP A 345 -12.32 -23.18 4.17
C ASP A 345 -12.91 -24.56 3.80
N ALA A 346 -12.33 -25.27 2.83
CA ALA A 346 -12.80 -26.56 2.35
C ALA A 346 -14.26 -26.52 1.84
N HIS A 347 -14.57 -25.51 1.01
CA HIS A 347 -15.86 -25.27 0.38
C HIS A 347 -17.02 -24.96 1.35
N THR A 348 -16.72 -24.50 2.55
CA THR A 348 -17.76 -24.20 3.56
C THR A 348 -18.58 -22.97 3.22
N ASN A 349 -18.07 -22.08 2.37
CA ASN A 349 -18.70 -20.79 2.09
C ASN A 349 -19.04 -20.55 0.59
N ASP A 350 -19.13 -21.61 -0.21
CA ASP A 350 -19.28 -21.63 -1.68
C ASP A 350 -20.60 -21.13 -2.29
N THR A 351 -21.53 -20.63 -1.48
CA THR A 351 -22.84 -20.22 -1.96
C THR A 351 -23.34 -18.97 -1.25
N LEU A 352 -24.27 -18.24 -1.88
CA LEU A 352 -25.00 -17.13 -1.25
C LEU A 352 -25.60 -17.50 0.12
N ALA A 353 -26.03 -18.76 0.30
CA ALA A 353 -26.64 -19.23 1.54
C ALA A 353 -25.61 -19.54 2.63
N THR A 354 -24.44 -20.08 2.25
CA THR A 354 -23.36 -20.49 3.15
C THR A 354 -22.33 -19.39 3.42
N ALA A 355 -22.48 -18.23 2.79
CA ALA A 355 -21.56 -17.10 2.92
C ALA A 355 -21.10 -16.85 4.37
N LEU A 356 -19.81 -16.64 4.57
CA LEU A 356 -19.23 -16.38 5.88
C LEU A 356 -19.55 -14.94 6.32
N ASN A 357 -20.02 -14.73 7.56
CA ASN A 357 -20.29 -13.39 8.06
C ASN A 357 -19.00 -12.76 8.62
N LEU A 358 -18.50 -11.72 7.95
CA LEU A 358 -17.27 -11.03 8.37
C LEU A 358 -17.54 -9.79 9.24
N THR A 359 -18.70 -9.16 9.10
CA THR A 359 -19.08 -8.06 10.00
C THR A 359 -19.83 -8.62 11.21
N THR A 360 -19.13 -8.78 12.33
CA THR A 360 -19.71 -9.31 13.59
C THR A 360 -20.27 -8.21 14.49
N ASP A 361 -19.82 -6.95 14.35
CA ASP A 361 -20.42 -5.79 15.02
C ASP A 361 -20.67 -4.64 14.02
N LYS A 362 -21.96 -4.34 13.78
CA LYS A 362 -22.42 -3.24 12.92
C LYS A 362 -22.11 -1.85 13.49
N ARG A 363 -21.62 -1.76 14.73
CA ARG A 363 -21.28 -0.52 15.44
C ARG A 363 -19.78 -0.23 15.47
N LEU A 364 -18.92 -1.20 15.11
CA LEU A 364 -17.46 -1.07 15.15
C LEU A 364 -16.85 -0.46 13.88
N ALA A 365 -17.66 -0.11 12.88
CA ALA A 365 -17.28 0.92 11.92
C ALA A 365 -17.30 2.30 12.62
N ILE A 366 -16.47 2.43 13.65
CA ILE A 366 -16.16 3.71 14.27
C ILE A 366 -15.18 4.35 13.29
N VAL A 367 -15.68 5.38 12.61
CA VAL A 367 -14.89 6.48 12.05
C VAL A 367 -13.71 6.77 12.99
N GLY A 368 -12.50 6.33 12.62
CA GLY A 368 -11.27 6.65 13.36
C GLY A 368 -10.41 5.49 13.88
N THR A 369 -10.64 4.22 13.52
CA THR A 369 -9.62 3.15 13.70
C THR A 369 -8.63 3.09 12.54
N GLY A 370 -9.01 3.65 11.40
CA GLY A 370 -8.16 3.84 10.24
C GLY A 370 -7.66 2.58 9.54
N GLN A 371 -8.35 1.48 9.77
CA GLN A 371 -8.25 0.22 9.05
C GLN A 371 -9.48 0.08 8.15
N PHE A 372 -9.39 -0.74 7.10
CA PHE A 372 -10.57 -1.11 6.31
C PHE A 372 -11.63 -1.76 7.21
N ASP A 373 -12.90 -1.44 6.97
CA ASP A 373 -14.05 -2.00 7.70
C ASP A 373 -14.06 -3.53 7.73
N VAL A 374 -13.54 -4.18 6.67
CA VAL A 374 -13.40 -5.63 6.58
C VAL A 374 -12.05 -5.99 6.01
N GLN A 375 -11.38 -6.93 6.67
CA GLN A 375 -10.16 -7.56 6.19
C GLN A 375 -10.25 -9.07 6.42
N TYR A 376 -9.87 -9.85 5.42
CA TYR A 376 -9.86 -11.31 5.50
C TYR A 376 -8.78 -11.91 4.61
N ARG A 377 -8.26 -13.08 4.98
CA ARG A 377 -7.34 -13.85 4.14
C ARG A 377 -7.93 -15.23 3.91
N GLY A 378 -8.33 -15.52 2.68
CA GLY A 378 -8.93 -16.79 2.26
C GLY A 378 -8.12 -17.43 1.13
N SER A 379 -8.51 -18.61 0.68
CA SER A 379 -7.83 -19.33 -0.38
C SER A 379 -8.84 -19.89 -1.36
N ILE A 380 -8.54 -19.77 -2.65
CA ILE A 380 -9.24 -20.56 -3.68
C ILE A 380 -8.47 -21.87 -3.85
N GLU A 381 -9.05 -22.97 -3.42
CA GLU A 381 -8.39 -24.26 -3.24
C GLU A 381 -8.41 -25.12 -4.50
N ASP A 382 -9.45 -24.99 -5.31
CA ASP A 382 -9.57 -25.64 -6.61
C ASP A 382 -10.38 -24.84 -7.64
N ALA A 383 -10.56 -25.40 -8.84
CA ALA A 383 -11.25 -24.75 -9.95
C ALA A 383 -12.77 -24.60 -9.77
N THR A 384 -13.35 -25.21 -8.73
CA THR A 384 -14.78 -25.12 -8.40
C THR A 384 -15.06 -24.26 -7.19
N ASP A 385 -14.03 -23.97 -6.40
CA ASP A 385 -14.08 -23.13 -5.23
C ASP A 385 -14.45 -21.66 -5.57
N SER A 386 -15.30 -21.09 -4.73
CA SER A 386 -15.83 -19.75 -4.86
C SER A 386 -16.32 -19.24 -3.51
N ASP A 387 -15.48 -18.50 -2.81
CA ASP A 387 -15.84 -17.94 -1.51
C ASP A 387 -16.93 -16.85 -1.57
N PHE A 388 -17.91 -16.90 -0.65
CA PHE A 388 -18.90 -15.84 -0.42
C PHE A 388 -18.77 -15.26 0.99
N TYR A 389 -18.77 -13.94 1.08
CA TYR A 389 -18.69 -13.19 2.34
C TYR A 389 -19.86 -12.23 2.51
N LYS A 390 -20.47 -12.21 3.69
CA LYS A 390 -21.46 -11.21 4.11
C LYS A 390 -20.77 -10.06 4.83
N ILE A 391 -20.99 -8.86 4.32
CA ILE A 391 -20.53 -7.60 4.92
C ILE A 391 -21.70 -6.61 5.04
N TYR A 392 -21.62 -5.69 6.00
CA TYR A 392 -22.66 -4.68 6.22
C TYR A 392 -22.05 -3.27 6.20
N SER A 393 -22.70 -2.36 5.50
CA SER A 393 -22.34 -0.94 5.57
C SER A 393 -22.63 -0.38 6.98
N PRO A 394 -21.86 0.61 7.44
CA PRO A 394 -22.07 1.24 8.75
C PRO A 394 -23.50 1.79 8.92
N ALA A 395 -24.05 1.68 10.14
CA ALA A 395 -25.41 2.15 10.42
C ALA A 395 -25.54 3.69 10.52
N THR A 396 -24.42 4.39 10.74
CA THR A 396 -24.37 5.83 11.05
C THR A 396 -23.75 6.69 9.95
N ALA A 397 -23.44 6.13 8.78
CA ALA A 397 -22.89 6.90 7.66
C ALA A 397 -23.84 8.06 7.31
N SER A 398 -23.42 9.30 7.56
CA SER A 398 -24.18 10.49 7.15
C SER A 398 -24.02 10.67 5.64
N GLY A 399 -25.08 10.47 4.86
CA GLY A 399 -25.00 10.45 3.39
C GLY A 399 -24.69 9.06 2.83
N THR A 400 -24.59 8.95 1.51
CA THR A 400 -24.31 7.68 0.83
C THR A 400 -22.81 7.45 0.71
N ALA A 401 -22.30 6.34 1.25
CA ALA A 401 -20.89 5.97 1.17
C ALA A 401 -20.54 5.33 -0.20
N THR A 402 -19.27 5.17 -0.50
CA THR A 402 -18.79 4.28 -1.56
C THR A 402 -18.25 3.02 -0.91
N LEU A 403 -18.74 1.85 -1.33
CA LEU A 403 -18.13 0.58 -0.97
C LEU A 403 -16.97 0.31 -1.94
N ASN A 404 -15.75 0.36 -1.43
CA ASN A 404 -14.56 -0.07 -2.16
C ASN A 404 -14.20 -1.50 -1.73
N VAL A 405 -13.87 -2.35 -2.69
CA VAL A 405 -13.42 -3.73 -2.45
C VAL A 405 -12.15 -3.95 -3.23
N VAL A 406 -11.12 -4.48 -2.57
CA VAL A 406 -9.87 -4.90 -3.20
C VAL A 406 -9.58 -6.35 -2.82
N VAL A 407 -9.22 -7.16 -3.82
CA VAL A 407 -8.80 -8.54 -3.64
C VAL A 407 -7.51 -8.75 -4.39
N TRP A 408 -6.43 -9.14 -3.70
CA TRP A 408 -5.16 -9.49 -4.34
C TRP A 408 -4.63 -10.84 -3.87
N SER A 409 -3.86 -11.47 -4.74
CA SER A 409 -3.15 -12.71 -4.53
C SER A 409 -2.00 -12.54 -3.56
N THR A 410 -1.92 -13.39 -2.54
CA THR A 410 -0.84 -13.33 -1.53
C THR A 410 0.38 -14.17 -1.90
N ASP A 411 0.26 -15.03 -2.91
CA ASP A 411 1.30 -15.97 -3.34
C ASP A 411 1.60 -15.89 -4.85
N GLY A 412 0.90 -15.01 -5.58
CA GLY A 412 1.01 -14.87 -7.04
C GLY A 412 0.32 -15.98 -7.84
N ALA A 413 -0.36 -16.91 -7.17
CA ALA A 413 -0.99 -18.07 -7.80
C ALA A 413 -2.46 -17.82 -8.19
N LEU A 414 -3.14 -16.80 -7.65
CA LEU A 414 -4.51 -16.47 -8.03
C LEU A 414 -4.64 -15.22 -8.91
N ASN A 415 -5.45 -15.29 -9.95
CA ASN A 415 -6.06 -14.11 -10.60
C ASN A 415 -7.51 -13.99 -10.13
N PRO A 416 -7.82 -13.12 -9.14
CA PRO A 416 -9.15 -13.08 -8.54
C PRO A 416 -10.18 -12.42 -9.45
N ARG A 417 -11.44 -12.79 -9.21
CA ARG A 417 -12.65 -12.17 -9.72
C ARG A 417 -13.57 -11.84 -8.56
N VAL A 418 -14.11 -10.64 -8.58
CA VAL A 418 -15.07 -10.15 -7.59
C VAL A 418 -16.44 -9.98 -8.25
N ARG A 419 -17.48 -10.43 -7.57
CA ARG A 419 -18.89 -10.06 -7.81
C ARG A 419 -19.53 -9.64 -6.52
N VAL A 420 -20.55 -8.80 -6.59
CA VAL A 420 -21.26 -8.32 -5.40
C VAL A 420 -22.75 -8.49 -5.59
N PHE A 421 -23.43 -8.97 -4.56
CA PHE A 421 -24.87 -9.18 -4.55
C PHE A 421 -25.53 -8.39 -3.42
N ASP A 422 -26.78 -7.99 -3.64
CA ASP A 422 -27.62 -7.35 -2.63
C ASP A 422 -28.16 -8.36 -1.62
N ALA A 423 -28.97 -7.87 -0.67
CA ALA A 423 -29.54 -8.70 0.37
C ALA A 423 -30.46 -9.83 -0.11
N ARG A 424 -30.98 -9.71 -1.34
CA ARG A 424 -31.90 -10.64 -2.01
C ARG A 424 -31.16 -11.58 -2.98
N GLY A 425 -29.85 -11.43 -3.15
CA GLY A 425 -29.03 -12.22 -4.06
C GLY A 425 -29.01 -11.69 -5.50
N ASN A 426 -29.46 -10.46 -5.74
CA ASN A 426 -29.33 -9.83 -7.07
C ASN A 426 -27.93 -9.26 -7.23
N ALA A 427 -27.32 -9.44 -8.40
CA ALA A 427 -26.02 -8.83 -8.70
C ALA A 427 -26.12 -7.29 -8.68
N ILE A 428 -25.12 -6.65 -8.08
CA ILE A 428 -24.97 -5.19 -7.99
C ILE A 428 -23.93 -4.75 -9.02
N ALA A 429 -24.27 -3.70 -9.75
CA ALA A 429 -23.36 -3.12 -10.71
C ALA A 429 -22.21 -2.37 -10.00
N PHE A 430 -20.97 -2.53 -10.43
CA PHE A 430 -19.78 -1.91 -9.83
C PHE A 430 -18.85 -1.29 -10.88
N GLN A 431 -18.11 -0.25 -10.48
CA GLN A 431 -17.00 0.30 -11.24
C GLN A 431 -15.75 -0.54 -11.05
N VAL A 432 -15.00 -0.82 -12.11
CA VAL A 432 -13.69 -1.48 -12.02
C VAL A 432 -12.63 -0.44 -11.72
N LEU A 433 -11.93 -0.62 -10.61
CA LEU A 433 -10.76 0.19 -10.22
C LEU A 433 -9.47 -0.47 -10.63
N ALA A 434 -9.36 -1.80 -10.56
CA ALA A 434 -8.24 -2.56 -11.10
C ALA A 434 -8.71 -3.97 -11.47
N ASN A 435 -8.12 -4.54 -12.51
CA ASN A 435 -8.37 -5.92 -12.94
C ASN A 435 -7.21 -6.37 -13.82
N SER A 436 -6.11 -6.73 -13.17
CA SER A 436 -4.84 -7.12 -13.79
C SER A 436 -4.37 -8.46 -13.20
N ALA A 437 -3.14 -8.88 -13.47
CA ALA A 437 -2.62 -10.12 -12.89
C ALA A 437 -2.51 -10.00 -11.36
N GLY A 438 -3.05 -10.99 -10.64
CA GLY A 438 -2.97 -11.02 -9.18
C GLY A 438 -3.96 -10.14 -8.43
N ILE A 439 -4.77 -9.30 -9.09
CA ILE A 439 -5.66 -8.35 -8.39
C ILE A 439 -6.98 -8.09 -9.13
N MET A 440 -8.04 -7.84 -8.36
CA MET A 440 -9.23 -7.13 -8.79
C MET A 440 -9.71 -6.18 -7.69
N SER A 441 -10.04 -4.94 -8.08
CA SER A 441 -10.55 -3.89 -7.20
C SER A 441 -11.74 -3.20 -7.84
N ILE A 442 -12.76 -2.89 -7.05
CA ILE A 442 -14.04 -2.35 -7.53
C ILE A 442 -14.59 -1.28 -6.57
N ALA A 443 -15.45 -0.41 -7.09
CA ALA A 443 -16.22 0.57 -6.33
C ALA A 443 -17.72 0.45 -6.61
N ILE A 444 -18.53 0.48 -5.56
CA ILE A 444 -19.99 0.60 -5.63
C ILE A 444 -20.36 1.93 -4.97
N PRO A 445 -20.62 2.97 -5.77
CA PRO A 445 -21.00 4.26 -5.23
C PRO A 445 -22.41 4.24 -4.68
N ASN A 446 -22.69 5.19 -3.81
CA ASN A 446 -23.99 5.43 -3.22
C ASN A 446 -24.54 4.24 -2.39
N ALA A 447 -23.66 3.53 -1.68
CA ALA A 447 -24.01 2.47 -0.76
C ALA A 447 -24.94 3.00 0.37
N PRO A 448 -26.18 2.47 0.52
CA PRO A 448 -27.06 2.86 1.61
C PRO A 448 -26.52 2.41 2.97
N ALA A 449 -26.81 3.16 4.04
CA ALA A 449 -26.47 2.77 5.41
C ALA A 449 -27.22 1.50 5.86
N ASP A 450 -26.60 0.72 6.76
CA ASP A 450 -27.07 -0.59 7.26
C ASP A 450 -27.52 -1.60 6.17
N ALA A 451 -27.01 -1.45 4.94
CA ALA A 451 -27.22 -2.38 3.85
C ALA A 451 -26.31 -3.61 3.95
N LYS A 452 -26.85 -4.77 3.57
CA LYS A 452 -26.12 -6.03 3.46
C LYS A 452 -25.61 -6.21 2.04
N TYR A 453 -24.32 -6.54 1.91
CA TYR A 453 -23.68 -6.94 0.67
C TYR A 453 -23.15 -8.36 0.82
N ILE A 454 -23.24 -9.14 -0.25
CA ILE A 454 -22.59 -10.45 -0.35
C ILE A 454 -21.52 -10.35 -1.43
N VAL A 455 -20.25 -10.48 -1.05
CA VAL A 455 -19.10 -10.42 -1.96
C VAL A 455 -18.71 -11.84 -2.31
N GLN A 456 -18.67 -12.16 -3.60
CA GLN A 456 -18.13 -13.41 -4.11
C GLN A 456 -16.70 -13.18 -4.59
N ILE A 457 -15.78 -14.05 -4.19
CA ILE A 457 -14.41 -14.12 -4.66
C ILE A 457 -14.21 -15.48 -5.33
N SER A 458 -13.70 -15.48 -6.55
CA SER A 458 -13.42 -16.72 -7.29
C SER A 458 -12.21 -16.55 -8.19
N ALA A 459 -11.73 -17.64 -8.80
CA ALA A 459 -10.81 -17.54 -9.91
C ALA A 459 -11.44 -16.82 -11.11
N ARG A 460 -10.69 -15.90 -11.74
CA ARG A 460 -11.12 -15.20 -12.96
C ARG A 460 -11.33 -16.15 -14.13
N SER A 461 -10.45 -17.14 -14.25
CA SER A 461 -10.50 -18.18 -15.26
C SER A 461 -10.33 -19.53 -14.56
N PRO A 462 -11.41 -20.16 -14.08
CA PRO A 462 -11.30 -21.38 -13.27
C PRO A 462 -10.61 -22.56 -13.97
N GLY A 463 -10.65 -22.63 -15.31
CA GLY A 463 -9.90 -23.62 -16.09
C GLY A 463 -8.56 -23.13 -16.64
N GLY A 464 -8.11 -21.93 -16.26
CA GLY A 464 -6.90 -21.28 -16.76
C GLY A 464 -5.72 -21.38 -15.80
N ALA A 465 -4.62 -20.72 -16.16
CA ALA A 465 -3.51 -20.50 -15.24
C ALA A 465 -3.91 -19.53 -14.13
N ASN A 466 -3.23 -19.65 -12.99
CA ASN A 466 -3.44 -18.86 -11.80
C ASN A 466 -4.90 -18.89 -11.28
N ASN A 467 -5.45 -20.08 -11.14
CA ASN A 467 -6.84 -20.34 -10.78
C ASN A 467 -7.02 -20.83 -9.32
N THR A 468 -5.95 -20.97 -8.56
CA THR A 468 -5.96 -21.35 -7.14
C THR A 468 -4.89 -20.57 -6.39
N GLY A 469 -5.04 -20.39 -5.08
CA GLY A 469 -4.06 -19.69 -4.25
C GLY A 469 -4.70 -18.82 -3.18
N GLY A 470 -3.86 -18.36 -2.26
CA GLY A 470 -4.25 -17.46 -1.20
C GLY A 470 -4.53 -16.05 -1.71
N TYR A 471 -5.48 -15.38 -1.08
CA TYR A 471 -5.77 -13.98 -1.33
C TYR A 471 -6.01 -13.20 -0.04
N TYR A 472 -5.82 -11.89 -0.14
CA TYR A 472 -6.32 -10.92 0.81
C TYR A 472 -7.60 -10.29 0.25
N PHE A 473 -8.61 -10.13 1.10
CA PHE A 473 -9.86 -9.43 0.82
C PHE A 473 -9.97 -8.24 1.77
N GLY A 474 -10.02 -7.03 1.20
CA GLY A 474 -10.31 -5.79 1.91
C GLY A 474 -11.60 -5.16 1.40
N ALA A 475 -12.43 -4.64 2.31
CA ALA A 475 -13.57 -3.80 1.96
C ALA A 475 -13.70 -2.62 2.92
N ASP A 476 -14.08 -1.46 2.38
CA ASP A 476 -14.17 -0.20 3.13
C ASP A 476 -15.34 0.65 2.63
N PHE A 477 -16.11 1.21 3.56
CA PHE A 477 -17.21 2.15 3.30
C PHE A 477 -16.76 3.57 3.63
N ASN A 478 -16.18 4.25 2.66
CA ASN A 478 -15.69 5.62 2.83
C ASN A 478 -16.50 6.64 2.02
N GLN A 479 -16.35 7.91 2.39
CA GLN A 479 -16.92 9.04 1.65
C GLN A 479 -15.98 9.57 0.56
N SER A 480 -14.78 9.00 0.44
CA SER A 480 -13.80 9.40 -0.55
C SER A 480 -14.33 9.04 -1.93
N MET A 481 -14.43 10.03 -2.82
CA MET A 481 -14.68 9.76 -4.22
C MET A 481 -13.39 9.21 -4.83
N THR A 482 -13.41 7.93 -5.23
CA THR A 482 -12.31 7.35 -5.98
C THR A 482 -12.09 8.17 -7.24
N ALA A 483 -10.83 8.57 -7.50
CA ALA A 483 -10.50 9.38 -8.66
C ALA A 483 -11.03 8.71 -9.94
N ALA A 484 -11.87 9.43 -10.69
CA ALA A 484 -12.49 8.90 -11.88
C ALA A 484 -11.45 8.81 -12.99
N ALA A 485 -11.28 7.63 -13.59
CA ALA A 485 -10.48 7.48 -14.78
C ALA A 485 -11.08 8.34 -15.92
N GLN A 486 -10.24 9.08 -16.61
CA GLN A 486 -10.62 9.87 -17.76
C GLN A 486 -10.68 8.99 -19.00
N GLU A 487 -11.78 9.04 -19.76
CA GLU A 487 -11.84 8.41 -21.08
C GLU A 487 -10.92 9.18 -22.06
N ILE A 488 -9.95 8.48 -22.62
CA ILE A 488 -8.95 9.05 -23.54
C ILE A 488 -9.04 8.49 -24.96
N GLY A 489 -9.93 7.52 -25.19
CA GLY A 489 -10.18 7.00 -26.53
C GLY A 489 -11.30 5.98 -26.57
N GLY A 490 -11.82 5.76 -27.76
CA GLY A 490 -12.84 4.74 -28.02
C GLY A 490 -13.13 4.61 -29.50
N GLY A 491 -13.85 3.56 -29.87
CA GLY A 491 -14.19 3.28 -31.27
C GLY A 491 -15.02 2.02 -31.43
N ALA A 492 -15.30 1.65 -32.68
CA ALA A 492 -15.98 0.40 -32.99
C ALA A 492 -15.07 -0.49 -33.85
N LEU A 493 -15.10 -1.79 -33.58
CA LEU A 493 -14.35 -2.80 -34.31
C LEU A 493 -15.28 -3.95 -34.70
N SER A 494 -14.96 -4.62 -35.81
CA SER A 494 -15.69 -5.80 -36.27
C SER A 494 -14.78 -6.73 -37.07
N SER A 495 -15.32 -7.87 -37.49
CA SER A 495 -14.64 -8.78 -38.42
C SER A 495 -14.30 -8.13 -39.78
N SER A 496 -14.94 -7.01 -40.14
CA SER A 496 -14.68 -6.26 -41.38
C SER A 496 -13.87 -4.98 -41.18
N ALA A 497 -13.91 -4.42 -39.96
CA ALA A 497 -13.14 -3.24 -39.55
C ALA A 497 -12.29 -3.63 -38.34
N THR A 498 -11.16 -4.29 -38.63
CA THR A 498 -10.43 -5.07 -37.62
C THR A 498 -9.40 -4.27 -36.85
N THR A 499 -9.09 -3.04 -37.25
CA THR A 499 -8.03 -2.24 -36.62
C THR A 499 -8.42 -0.78 -36.45
N SER A 500 -7.97 -0.17 -35.36
CA SER A 500 -8.03 1.26 -35.12
C SER A 500 -6.73 1.74 -34.47
N THR A 501 -6.39 3.02 -34.60
CA THR A 501 -5.18 3.61 -34.02
C THR A 501 -5.46 4.97 -33.40
N ALA A 502 -4.85 5.25 -32.26
CA ALA A 502 -4.86 6.53 -31.58
C ALA A 502 -3.45 6.89 -31.09
N THR A 503 -3.25 8.13 -30.68
CA THR A 503 -1.98 8.61 -30.10
C THR A 503 -2.23 9.29 -28.77
N LEU A 504 -1.33 9.09 -27.82
CA LEU A 504 -1.27 9.81 -26.55
C LEU A 504 0.04 10.58 -26.48
N VAL A 505 -0.01 11.86 -26.12
CA VAL A 505 1.20 12.65 -25.82
C VAL A 505 1.24 12.86 -24.32
N VAL A 506 2.30 12.37 -23.69
CA VAL A 506 2.60 12.57 -22.28
C VAL A 506 3.58 13.73 -22.19
N THR A 507 3.24 14.80 -21.47
CA THR A 507 4.09 15.98 -21.32
C THR A 507 5.12 15.80 -20.21
N ASP A 508 4.71 15.14 -19.14
CA ASP A 508 5.50 14.92 -17.94
C ASP A 508 5.45 13.44 -17.59
N GLY A 509 6.61 12.86 -17.26
CA GLY A 509 6.67 11.44 -16.94
C GLY A 509 5.78 11.12 -15.74
N GLY A 510 5.20 9.93 -15.66
CA GLY A 510 4.30 9.58 -14.57
C GLY A 510 3.89 8.12 -14.59
N ILE A 511 3.35 7.64 -13.48
CA ILE A 511 2.74 6.32 -13.36
C ILE A 511 1.26 6.45 -13.66
N PHE A 512 0.81 5.67 -14.63
CA PHE A 512 -0.55 5.71 -15.15
C PHE A 512 -1.19 4.34 -15.07
N GLN A 513 -2.45 4.29 -14.68
CA GLN A 513 -3.32 3.15 -14.92
C GLN A 513 -4.13 3.33 -16.20
N PHE A 514 -4.05 2.34 -17.08
CA PHE A 514 -4.90 2.21 -18.25
C PHE A 514 -5.99 1.18 -17.98
N ALA A 515 -7.20 1.42 -18.48
CA ALA A 515 -8.30 0.46 -18.43
C ALA A 515 -8.95 0.33 -19.81
N LEU A 516 -8.95 -0.88 -20.37
CA LEU A 516 -9.55 -1.18 -21.68
C LEU A 516 -10.87 -1.92 -21.50
N PHE A 517 -11.89 -1.46 -22.22
CA PHE A 517 -13.26 -1.96 -22.19
C PHE A 517 -13.65 -2.45 -23.58
N SER A 518 -14.46 -3.49 -23.64
CA SER A 518 -15.09 -3.98 -24.86
C SER A 518 -16.57 -4.28 -24.58
N GLU A 519 -17.46 -3.81 -25.44
CA GLU A 519 -18.91 -3.99 -25.37
C GLU A 519 -19.41 -4.55 -26.69
N ALA A 520 -20.20 -5.63 -26.67
CA ALA A 520 -20.81 -6.17 -27.88
C ALA A 520 -21.97 -5.27 -28.34
N LEU A 521 -21.95 -4.84 -29.61
CA LEU A 521 -22.98 -4.02 -30.22
C LEU A 521 -24.17 -4.83 -30.77
N ALA A 522 -24.08 -6.16 -30.71
CA ALA A 522 -25.11 -7.10 -31.11
C ALA A 522 -25.00 -8.39 -30.30
N ALA A 523 -25.99 -9.28 -30.42
CA ALA A 523 -25.94 -10.60 -29.81
C ALA A 523 -24.71 -11.38 -30.29
N GLY A 524 -23.89 -11.85 -29.34
CA GLY A 524 -22.61 -12.49 -29.60
C GLY A 524 -21.52 -11.90 -28.71
N ALA A 525 -20.27 -12.04 -29.13
CA ALA A 525 -19.11 -11.50 -28.45
C ALA A 525 -17.99 -11.14 -29.43
N GLY A 526 -17.14 -10.22 -28.99
CA GLY A 526 -15.89 -9.85 -29.65
C GLY A 526 -14.93 -9.25 -28.63
N GLY A 527 -13.67 -9.09 -29.01
CA GLY A 527 -12.67 -8.50 -28.15
C GLY A 527 -11.78 -7.50 -28.87
N ALA A 528 -11.16 -6.63 -28.08
CA ALA A 528 -10.22 -5.62 -28.53
C ALA A 528 -8.89 -5.84 -27.81
N LYS A 529 -7.82 -6.04 -28.60
CA LYS A 529 -6.45 -6.04 -28.13
C LYS A 529 -5.80 -4.69 -28.41
N LEU A 530 -5.42 -3.97 -27.36
CA LEU A 530 -4.60 -2.77 -27.42
C LEU A 530 -3.12 -3.14 -27.33
N THR A 531 -2.30 -2.62 -28.23
CA THR A 531 -0.83 -2.58 -28.10
C THR A 531 -0.38 -1.14 -28.06
N ALA A 532 0.28 -0.75 -26.97
CA ALA A 532 0.87 0.57 -26.80
C ALA A 532 2.37 0.54 -27.15
N THR A 533 2.82 1.44 -28.02
CA THR A 533 4.23 1.58 -28.38
C THR A 533 4.73 3.00 -28.19
N ASP A 534 5.99 3.17 -27.82
CA ASP A 534 6.63 4.49 -27.84
C ASP A 534 7.00 4.95 -29.28
N ALA A 535 7.58 6.14 -29.38
CA ALA A 535 8.02 6.72 -30.65
C ALA A 535 9.11 5.91 -31.39
N THR A 536 9.80 4.99 -30.71
CA THR A 536 10.79 4.08 -31.31
C THR A 536 10.14 2.78 -31.84
N GLY A 537 8.86 2.57 -31.55
CA GLY A 537 8.13 1.34 -31.86
C GLY A 537 8.28 0.24 -30.81
N LYS A 538 8.92 0.50 -29.67
CA LYS A 538 9.02 -0.46 -28.56
C LYS A 538 7.65 -0.62 -27.92
N VAL A 539 7.19 -1.86 -27.76
CA VAL A 539 5.97 -2.18 -27.02
C VAL A 539 6.18 -1.88 -25.54
N ILE A 540 5.30 -1.06 -24.98
CA ILE A 540 5.30 -0.70 -23.57
C ILE A 540 4.38 -1.63 -22.80
N PHE A 541 3.12 -1.76 -23.24
CA PHE A 541 2.15 -2.66 -22.63
C PHE A 541 1.11 -3.15 -23.64
N VAL A 542 0.38 -4.18 -23.24
CA VAL A 542 -0.71 -4.78 -24.01
C VAL A 542 -1.91 -4.98 -23.07
N LEU A 543 -3.10 -4.61 -23.53
CA LEU A 543 -4.37 -4.92 -22.88
C LEU A 543 -5.23 -5.73 -23.86
N ASP A 544 -6.00 -6.67 -23.32
CA ASP A 544 -6.86 -7.55 -24.11
C ASP A 544 -8.22 -7.69 -23.41
N ALA A 545 -9.26 -7.10 -23.98
CA ALA A 545 -10.57 -6.99 -23.35
C ALA A 545 -11.65 -7.67 -24.20
N GLU A 546 -12.44 -8.54 -23.58
CA GLU A 546 -13.57 -9.24 -24.21
C GLU A 546 -14.92 -8.66 -23.77
N SER A 547 -15.88 -8.62 -24.68
CA SER A 547 -17.23 -8.16 -24.38
C SER A 547 -17.92 -9.03 -23.33
N GLY A 548 -18.57 -8.40 -22.35
CA GLY A 548 -19.22 -9.10 -21.24
C GLY A 548 -18.29 -9.49 -20.10
N GLN A 549 -17.01 -9.09 -20.16
CA GLN A 549 -16.07 -9.17 -19.05
C GLN A 549 -15.80 -7.76 -18.49
N PRO A 550 -15.48 -7.64 -17.18
CA PRO A 550 -14.93 -6.43 -16.59
C PRO A 550 -13.71 -5.92 -17.37
N ALA A 551 -13.53 -4.61 -17.38
CA ALA A 551 -12.39 -3.94 -17.99
C ALA A 551 -11.06 -4.56 -17.57
N VAL A 552 -10.07 -4.64 -18.46
CA VAL A 552 -8.73 -5.11 -18.11
C VAL A 552 -7.84 -3.89 -17.87
N THR A 553 -7.06 -3.91 -16.79
CA THR A 553 -6.19 -2.78 -16.42
C THR A 553 -4.72 -3.13 -16.46
N ALA A 554 -3.88 -2.10 -16.64
CA ALA A 554 -2.44 -2.19 -16.46
C ALA A 554 -1.92 -0.87 -15.90
N VAL A 555 -0.96 -0.97 -14.98
CA VAL A 555 -0.24 0.19 -14.45
C VAL A 555 1.12 0.27 -15.08
N GLN A 556 1.47 1.44 -15.57
CA GLN A 556 2.67 1.65 -16.37
C GLN A 556 3.22 3.06 -16.14
N TYR A 557 4.53 3.13 -15.91
CA TYR A 557 5.23 4.40 -16.07
C TYR A 557 5.37 4.75 -17.55
N LEU A 558 4.97 5.97 -17.90
CA LEU A 558 5.25 6.59 -19.19
C LEU A 558 6.16 7.80 -18.97
N ALA A 559 7.23 7.90 -19.75
CA ALA A 559 8.04 9.12 -19.81
C ALA A 559 7.35 10.16 -20.69
N ALA A 560 7.79 11.42 -20.60
CA ALA A 560 7.38 12.44 -21.55
C ALA A 560 7.67 11.98 -23.00
N GLY A 561 6.66 12.03 -23.86
CA GLY A 561 6.78 11.54 -25.24
C GLY A 561 5.45 11.22 -25.90
N ALA A 562 5.53 10.84 -27.18
CA ALA A 562 4.39 10.39 -27.96
C ALA A 562 4.30 8.87 -27.98
N TYR A 563 3.10 8.35 -27.76
CA TYR A 563 2.76 6.94 -27.75
C TYR A 563 1.70 6.65 -28.80
N THR A 564 1.79 5.48 -29.44
CA THR A 564 0.81 4.98 -30.39
C THR A 564 0.05 3.81 -29.78
N PHE A 565 -1.27 3.89 -29.81
CA PHE A 565 -2.20 2.88 -29.33
C PHE A 565 -2.88 2.21 -30.53
N LYS A 566 -2.52 0.95 -30.79
CA LYS A 566 -3.13 0.15 -31.86
C LYS A 566 -4.13 -0.84 -31.27
N TYR A 567 -5.37 -0.76 -31.73
CA TYR A 567 -6.45 -1.66 -31.35
C TYR A 567 -6.69 -2.69 -32.45
N VAL A 568 -6.84 -3.96 -32.09
CA VAL A 568 -7.09 -5.06 -33.01
C VAL A 568 -8.28 -5.89 -32.53
N TYR A 569 -9.24 -6.11 -33.43
CA TYR A 569 -10.39 -6.97 -33.20
C TYR A 569 -9.97 -8.44 -33.15
N HIS A 570 -10.57 -9.21 -32.25
CA HIS A 570 -10.57 -10.67 -32.33
C HIS A 570 -11.93 -11.25 -31.91
N SER A 571 -12.22 -12.47 -32.36
CA SER A 571 -13.37 -13.25 -31.91
C SER A 571 -13.10 -13.87 -30.53
N VAL A 572 -14.15 -14.01 -29.73
CA VAL A 572 -14.10 -14.74 -28.45
C VAL A 572 -14.38 -16.22 -28.69
N THR A 573 -13.52 -17.09 -28.17
CA THR A 573 -13.62 -18.54 -28.36
C THR A 573 -14.95 -19.08 -27.84
N GLY A 574 -15.65 -19.88 -28.66
CA GLY A 574 -16.92 -20.50 -28.28
C GLY A 574 -18.13 -19.57 -28.26
N LYS A 575 -18.02 -18.34 -28.78
CA LYS A 575 -19.11 -17.37 -28.88
C LYS A 575 -19.38 -16.98 -30.34
N THR A 576 -20.63 -16.65 -30.66
CA THR A 576 -20.99 -16.06 -31.96
C THR A 576 -20.31 -14.70 -32.11
N VAL A 577 -19.72 -14.43 -33.27
CA VAL A 577 -18.99 -13.19 -33.56
C VAL A 577 -19.96 -12.00 -33.55
N ALA A 578 -19.61 -10.92 -32.84
CA ALA A 578 -20.36 -9.66 -32.84
C ALA A 578 -19.42 -8.45 -33.00
N PRO A 579 -19.85 -7.38 -33.69
CA PRO A 579 -19.14 -6.11 -33.65
C PRO A 579 -19.09 -5.58 -32.21
N ILE A 580 -18.03 -4.84 -31.89
CA ILE A 580 -17.82 -4.28 -30.56
C ILE A 580 -17.64 -2.77 -30.61
N ARG A 581 -17.94 -2.12 -29.47
CA ARG A 581 -17.43 -0.81 -29.10
C ARG A 581 -16.34 -1.00 -28.05
N TYR A 582 -15.22 -0.30 -28.18
CA TYR A 582 -14.17 -0.29 -27.17
C TYR A 582 -13.97 1.11 -26.61
N HIS A 583 -13.50 1.19 -25.36
CA HIS A 583 -13.12 2.43 -24.68
C HIS A 583 -11.78 2.22 -23.97
N LEU A 584 -10.96 3.27 -23.91
CA LEU A 584 -9.73 3.33 -23.15
C LEU A 584 -9.82 4.49 -22.15
N ALA A 585 -9.61 4.15 -20.88
CA ALA A 585 -9.52 5.11 -19.80
C ALA A 585 -8.10 5.21 -19.25
N LEU A 586 -7.80 6.34 -18.64
CA LEU A 586 -6.53 6.67 -18.02
C LEU A 586 -6.77 7.27 -16.62
N LEU A 587 -6.00 6.83 -15.64
CA LEU A 587 -5.86 7.45 -14.33
C LEU A 587 -4.38 7.66 -14.05
N GLU A 588 -3.98 8.85 -13.65
CA GLU A 588 -2.62 9.13 -13.17
C GLU A 588 -2.52 8.79 -11.68
N LEU A 589 -1.46 8.10 -11.27
CA LEU A 589 -1.27 7.59 -9.90
C LEU A 589 -0.16 8.30 -9.13
N THR A 590 0.73 9.00 -9.83
CA THR A 590 1.81 9.82 -9.25
C THR A 590 1.55 11.29 -9.52
N GLU A 591 2.23 12.18 -8.82
CA GLU A 591 2.21 13.63 -9.10
C GLU A 591 3.01 14.07 -10.34
N GLY A 592 3.67 13.13 -11.02
CA GLY A 592 4.42 13.35 -12.24
C GLY A 592 5.93 13.51 -11.96
N ILE A 593 6.75 12.62 -12.52
CA ILE A 593 8.21 12.70 -12.51
C ILE A 593 8.65 13.48 -13.77
N GLY A 594 8.62 14.81 -13.71
CA GLY A 594 8.85 15.69 -14.86
C GLY A 594 10.14 16.49 -14.78
N THR A 595 11.05 16.34 -15.75
CA THR A 595 12.28 17.16 -15.88
C THR A 595 11.93 18.60 -16.26
N TYR A 596 12.17 19.55 -15.36
CA TYR A 596 12.09 20.97 -15.70
C TYR A 596 13.46 21.49 -16.16
N ALA A 597 13.47 22.21 -17.28
CA ALA A 597 14.65 22.95 -17.72
C ALA A 597 14.75 24.26 -16.90
N PRO A 598 15.95 24.68 -16.47
CA PRO A 598 16.11 25.85 -15.61
C PRO A 598 15.64 27.14 -16.32
N PRO A 599 15.11 28.13 -15.58
CA PRO A 599 14.66 29.38 -16.17
C PRO A 599 15.86 30.16 -16.73
N LEU A 600 15.95 30.22 -18.06
CA LEU A 600 16.81 31.20 -18.73
C LEU A 600 16.20 32.60 -18.53
N ILE A 601 17.06 33.50 -18.08
CA ILE A 601 16.86 34.92 -17.83
C ILE A 601 15.90 35.54 -18.88
N ALA A 602 14.85 36.19 -18.40
CA ALA A 602 13.79 36.79 -19.20
C ALA A 602 14.30 37.83 -20.22
N PRO A 603 13.93 37.74 -21.52
CA PRO A 603 13.80 38.90 -22.38
C PRO A 603 12.49 39.66 -22.07
N PRO A 604 12.36 40.95 -22.46
CA PRO A 604 11.17 41.75 -22.16
C PRO A 604 9.89 41.15 -22.78
N PRO A 605 8.71 41.43 -22.20
CA PRO A 605 7.50 40.67 -22.50
C PRO A 605 7.02 40.92 -23.93
N PRO A 606 6.75 39.86 -24.73
CA PRO A 606 5.93 39.99 -25.93
C PRO A 606 4.46 40.22 -25.52
N PRO A 607 3.63 40.79 -26.41
CA PRO A 607 2.23 41.10 -26.09
C PRO A 607 1.47 39.82 -25.73
N ALA A 608 0.60 39.94 -24.71
CA ALA A 608 -0.08 38.86 -24.03
C ALA A 608 -0.63 37.78 -24.98
N PRO A 609 -0.12 36.54 -24.93
CA PRO A 609 -0.81 35.40 -25.48
C PRO A 609 -1.92 34.97 -24.52
N THR A 610 -3.14 34.89 -25.03
CA THR A 610 -4.24 34.17 -24.41
C THR A 610 -3.91 32.68 -24.44
N TYR A 611 -3.34 32.14 -23.35
CA TYR A 611 -3.20 30.71 -23.15
C TYR A 611 -4.36 30.20 -22.31
N SER A 612 -5.28 29.48 -22.95
CA SER A 612 -6.12 28.47 -22.30
C SER A 612 -5.41 27.13 -22.45
N PRO A 613 -5.29 26.29 -21.40
CA PRO A 613 -4.79 24.93 -21.55
C PRO A 613 -5.75 24.17 -22.46
N THR A 614 -5.34 23.94 -23.70
CA THR A 614 -6.16 23.25 -24.69
C THR A 614 -5.59 21.84 -24.84
N ILE A 615 -6.15 20.90 -24.09
CA ILE A 615 -6.14 19.49 -24.47
C ILE A 615 -6.82 19.43 -25.83
N TYR A 616 -6.11 19.02 -26.90
CA TYR A 616 -6.75 18.83 -28.19
C TYR A 616 -7.58 17.53 -28.13
N ILE A 617 -8.84 17.70 -27.72
CA ILE A 617 -9.88 16.68 -27.66
C ILE A 617 -10.50 16.56 -29.07
N ALA A 618 -10.45 15.37 -29.67
CA ALA A 618 -11.36 15.04 -30.78
C ALA A 618 -12.81 15.15 -30.27
N PRO A 619 -13.77 15.65 -31.06
CA PRO A 619 -15.04 16.17 -30.55
C PRO A 619 -15.79 15.17 -29.66
N SER A 620 -16.14 15.66 -28.48
CA SER A 620 -16.85 15.01 -27.38
C SER A 620 -18.07 14.21 -27.84
N LEU A 621 -18.11 12.93 -27.47
CA LEU A 621 -19.38 12.26 -27.16
C LEU A 621 -19.63 12.41 -25.65
N PRO A 622 -20.87 12.68 -25.22
CA PRO A 622 -21.19 12.77 -23.80
C PRO A 622 -20.95 11.40 -23.14
N ALA A 623 -20.20 11.38 -22.03
CA ALA A 623 -20.04 10.20 -21.20
C ALA A 623 -21.42 9.72 -20.72
N PRO A 624 -21.89 8.52 -21.09
CA PRO A 624 -23.05 7.93 -20.43
C PRO A 624 -22.60 7.40 -19.08
N MET A 625 -23.36 7.72 -18.02
CA MET A 625 -23.19 7.16 -16.67
C MET A 625 -23.35 5.62 -16.58
N GLY A 626 -23.36 4.88 -17.71
CA GLY A 626 -23.57 3.44 -17.78
C GLY A 626 -22.40 2.61 -18.31
N LEU A 627 -21.30 3.22 -18.78
CA LEU A 627 -20.21 2.49 -19.46
C LEU A 627 -19.18 1.84 -18.52
N TRP A 628 -19.25 2.14 -17.23
CA TRP A 628 -18.23 1.73 -16.24
C TRP A 628 -18.71 0.64 -15.30
N TYR A 629 -19.97 0.22 -15.40
CA TYR A 629 -20.61 -0.65 -14.43
C TYR A 629 -20.75 -2.09 -14.92
N PHE A 630 -20.28 -3.04 -14.11
CA PHE A 630 -20.31 -4.48 -14.37
C PHE A 630 -21.03 -5.24 -13.27
N PHE A 631 -21.56 -6.43 -13.58
CA PHE A 631 -22.26 -7.30 -12.64
C PHE A 631 -21.46 -8.57 -12.31
#